data_AF-A0A8S0T856-F1
#
_entry.id   AF-A0A8S0T856-F1
#
_cell.length_a   1.000
_cell.length_b   1.000
_cell.length_c   1.000
_cell.angle_alpha   90.00
_cell.angle_beta   90.00
_cell.angle_gamma   90.00
#
_symmetry.space_group_name_H-M   'P 1'
#
loop_
_entity.id
_entity.type
_entity.pdbx_description
1 polymer ?
#
loop_
_entity_poly.entity_id
_entity_poly.type
_entity_poly.pdbx_seq_one_letter_code
_entity_poly.pdbx_strand_id
1 'polypeptide(L)'
;MKELLIKIKQTQKPDTAGLVEFLKPLNEAIAKANALTEGKRPDFFYHLKSASDSLTALAWIAYAGKDCGMSMPIAHVEESWQMAEFYNNKILVEYRNKDAHHVEWAKALKELYVPGLRDYVKSHYPLGPLWSATGKTTASAPPKVSKPGGPAPPPPPAKPFYSETHQPSSSRPKEGMAAVFQEINSGQSVTSGLRKVTDDMKVKNRVDKTGFVSAGEKEGRTSSPSFSKTGPPKLELQMGRKWVVENQIGKKNLVIDDCDAKQSVYVFGCKDSVLQIQGKVNNITVDKCTKMGVVFTDVVAACEVVNCSGVEVQCQGSAPTISVDNTAGCQLYLSKDSLEASVTTAKSSEINVLVPGSGPDSDWAEHSLPQQYVHAYKDGHFVTTPVSHSGG
;
A
#
# COMPACT_ATOMS: atom_id res chain seq x y z
N MET A 1 3.79 -21.08 -21.29
CA MET A 1 4.41 -19.81 -21.68
C MET A 1 5.12 -19.88 -23.04
N LYS A 2 6.16 -20.72 -23.20
CA LYS A 2 6.91 -20.86 -24.48
C LYS A 2 6.01 -21.07 -25.70
N GLU A 3 5.02 -21.95 -25.59
CA GLU A 3 4.06 -22.22 -26.66
C GLU A 3 3.19 -20.99 -27.01
N LEU A 4 2.77 -20.22 -26.02
CA LEU A 4 2.01 -18.97 -26.24
C LEU A 4 2.86 -17.94 -26.98
N LEU A 5 4.14 -17.79 -26.62
CA LEU A 5 5.06 -16.90 -27.33
C LEU A 5 5.30 -17.33 -28.78
N ILE A 6 5.40 -18.63 -29.04
CA ILE A 6 5.49 -19.16 -30.42
C ILE A 6 4.21 -18.85 -31.18
N LYS A 7 3.05 -19.06 -30.56
CA LYS A 7 1.74 -18.83 -31.17
C LYS A 7 1.49 -17.35 -31.46
N ILE A 8 1.93 -16.42 -30.59
CA ILE A 8 1.88 -14.97 -30.84
C ILE A 8 2.55 -14.61 -32.17
N LYS A 9 3.73 -15.19 -32.45
CA LYS A 9 4.48 -14.92 -33.70
C LYS A 9 3.81 -15.48 -34.96
N GLN A 10 2.79 -16.32 -34.82
CA GLN A 10 2.08 -16.97 -35.93
C GLN A 10 0.64 -16.47 -36.11
N THR A 11 0.16 -15.64 -35.17
CA THR A 11 -1.24 -15.20 -35.10
C THR A 11 -1.31 -13.68 -35.30
N GLN A 12 -2.33 -13.20 -35.99
CA GLN A 12 -2.66 -11.77 -35.96
C GLN A 12 -3.14 -11.36 -34.57
N LYS A 13 -3.00 -10.07 -34.24
CA LYS A 13 -3.48 -9.54 -32.96
C LYS A 13 -4.98 -9.83 -32.83
N PRO A 14 -5.40 -10.66 -31.85
CA PRO A 14 -6.80 -10.97 -31.67
C PRO A 14 -7.57 -9.75 -31.16
N ASP A 15 -8.88 -9.75 -31.38
CA ASP A 15 -9.79 -8.85 -30.68
C ASP A 15 -9.87 -9.23 -29.18
N THR A 16 -10.58 -8.43 -28.39
CA THR A 16 -10.65 -8.64 -26.94
C THR A 16 -11.17 -10.04 -26.57
N ALA A 17 -12.14 -10.56 -27.32
CA ALA A 17 -12.68 -11.90 -27.09
C ALA A 17 -11.67 -13.00 -27.45
N GLY A 18 -11.00 -12.90 -28.61
CA GLY A 18 -9.98 -13.84 -29.02
C GLY A 18 -8.75 -13.84 -28.12
N LEU A 19 -8.41 -12.69 -27.50
CA LEU A 19 -7.33 -12.61 -26.53
C LEU A 19 -7.64 -13.39 -25.25
N VAL A 20 -8.89 -13.36 -24.78
CA VAL A 20 -9.33 -14.16 -23.62
C VAL A 20 -9.21 -15.65 -23.91
N GLU A 21 -9.65 -16.11 -25.09
CA GLU A 21 -9.49 -17.51 -25.50
C GLU A 21 -8.01 -17.90 -25.65
N PHE A 22 -7.20 -17.01 -26.20
CA PHE A 22 -5.77 -17.22 -26.37
C PHE A 22 -5.04 -17.45 -25.03
N LEU A 23 -5.43 -16.69 -24.00
CA LEU A 23 -4.83 -16.74 -22.67
C LEU A 23 -5.43 -17.83 -21.77
N LYS A 24 -6.52 -18.48 -22.19
CA LYS A 24 -7.21 -19.51 -21.40
C LYS A 24 -6.27 -20.58 -20.79
N PRO A 25 -5.29 -21.16 -21.53
CA PRO A 25 -4.40 -22.16 -20.94
C PRO A 25 -3.52 -21.61 -19.80
N LEU A 26 -3.12 -20.33 -19.90
CA LEU A 26 -2.36 -19.67 -18.84
C LEU A 26 -3.24 -19.40 -17.62
N ASN A 27 -4.45 -18.87 -17.84
CA ASN A 27 -5.41 -18.57 -16.77
C ASN A 27 -5.82 -19.84 -16.01
N GLU A 28 -6.03 -20.96 -16.70
CA GLU A 28 -6.31 -22.25 -16.07
C GLU A 28 -5.14 -22.75 -15.21
N ALA A 29 -3.90 -22.56 -15.66
CA ALA A 29 -2.72 -22.92 -14.87
C ALA A 29 -2.59 -22.06 -13.60
N ILE A 30 -2.81 -20.74 -13.73
CA ILE A 30 -2.81 -19.82 -12.59
C ILE A 30 -3.93 -20.19 -11.60
N ALA A 31 -5.14 -20.46 -12.10
CA ALA A 31 -6.27 -20.84 -11.25
C ALA A 31 -6.00 -22.15 -10.49
N LYS A 32 -5.43 -23.16 -11.16
CA LYS A 32 -5.03 -24.42 -10.50
C LYS A 32 -3.96 -24.20 -9.43
N ALA A 33 -2.97 -23.36 -9.69
CA ALA A 33 -1.95 -23.04 -8.70
C ALA A 33 -2.54 -22.32 -7.48
N ASN A 34 -3.45 -21.37 -7.70
CA ASN A 34 -4.10 -20.63 -6.62
C ASN A 34 -4.96 -21.56 -5.75
N ALA A 35 -5.69 -22.49 -6.37
CA ALA A 35 -6.50 -23.48 -5.65
C ALA A 35 -5.67 -24.38 -4.71
N LEU A 36 -4.39 -24.65 -5.03
CA LEU A 36 -3.48 -25.40 -4.14
C LEU A 36 -3.13 -24.63 -2.85
N THR A 37 -3.41 -23.34 -2.81
CA THR A 37 -3.15 -22.47 -1.66
C THR A 37 -4.43 -22.11 -0.88
N GLU A 38 -5.59 -22.59 -1.34
CA GLU A 38 -6.89 -22.35 -0.72
C GLU A 38 -7.26 -23.44 0.30
N GLY A 39 -7.97 -23.06 1.37
CA GLY A 39 -8.45 -23.99 2.40
C GLY A 39 -7.45 -24.22 3.55
N LYS A 40 -7.32 -25.47 4.00
CA LYS A 40 -6.46 -25.83 5.14
C LYS A 40 -5.00 -25.56 4.75
N ARG A 41 -4.26 -24.80 5.59
CA ARG A 41 -2.86 -24.48 5.33
C ARG A 41 -2.05 -25.75 5.08
N PRO A 42 -1.51 -25.95 3.86
CA PRO A 42 -0.63 -27.08 3.56
C PRO A 42 0.74 -26.90 4.21
N ASP A 43 1.48 -28.00 4.30
CA ASP A 43 2.89 -27.94 4.61
C ASP A 43 3.62 -27.11 3.54
N PHE A 44 4.63 -26.35 3.96
CA PHE A 44 5.35 -25.41 3.10
C PHE A 44 4.44 -24.37 2.41
N PHE A 45 3.36 -23.94 3.07
CA PHE A 45 2.42 -22.93 2.54
C PHE A 45 3.10 -21.72 1.91
N TYR A 46 4.15 -21.17 2.53
CA TYR A 46 4.86 -20.01 1.97
C TYR A 46 5.53 -20.32 0.63
N HIS A 47 6.05 -21.53 0.41
CA HIS A 47 6.62 -21.93 -0.88
C HIS A 47 5.54 -22.02 -1.95
N LEU A 48 4.42 -22.69 -1.63
CA LEU A 48 3.30 -22.82 -2.54
C LEU A 48 2.70 -21.45 -2.88
N LYS A 49 2.57 -20.57 -1.89
CA LYS A 49 2.03 -19.23 -2.09
C LYS A 49 2.95 -18.35 -2.93
N SER A 50 4.26 -18.36 -2.66
CA SER A 50 5.25 -17.68 -3.49
C SER A 50 5.25 -18.17 -4.93
N ALA A 51 5.20 -19.48 -5.14
CA ALA A 51 5.15 -20.06 -6.48
C ALA A 51 3.85 -19.65 -7.19
N SER A 52 2.69 -19.79 -6.54
CA SER A 52 1.38 -19.48 -7.13
C SER A 52 1.24 -18.00 -7.49
N ASP A 53 1.55 -17.10 -6.55
CA ASP A 53 1.42 -15.67 -6.77
C ASP A 53 2.39 -15.18 -7.85
N SER A 54 3.58 -15.81 -7.97
CA SER A 54 4.56 -15.44 -9.00
C SER A 54 4.06 -15.68 -10.43
N LEU A 55 3.12 -16.62 -10.64
CA LEU A 55 2.60 -16.93 -11.97
C LEU A 55 1.81 -15.78 -12.59
N THR A 56 1.28 -14.86 -11.78
CA THR A 56 0.60 -13.65 -12.27
C THR A 56 1.52 -12.76 -13.09
N ALA A 57 2.83 -12.81 -12.84
CA ALA A 57 3.82 -12.09 -13.64
C ALA A 57 3.81 -12.53 -15.11
N LEU A 58 3.45 -13.78 -15.41
CA LEU A 58 3.38 -14.30 -16.78
C LEU A 58 2.23 -13.68 -17.60
N ALA A 59 1.26 -13.03 -16.95
CA ALA A 59 0.12 -12.41 -17.63
C ALA A 59 0.50 -11.16 -18.45
N TRP A 60 1.77 -10.71 -18.42
CA TRP A 60 2.25 -9.60 -19.25
C TRP A 60 1.98 -9.79 -20.76
N ILE A 61 1.84 -11.04 -21.22
CA ILE A 61 1.50 -11.37 -22.62
C ILE A 61 0.09 -10.94 -23.02
N ALA A 62 -0.75 -10.57 -22.06
CA ALA A 62 -2.06 -10.01 -22.30
C ALA A 62 -1.99 -8.53 -22.69
N TYR A 63 -0.84 -7.86 -22.52
CA TYR A 63 -0.68 -6.45 -22.84
C TYR A 63 -0.98 -6.18 -24.32
N ALA A 64 -2.02 -5.39 -24.58
CA ALA A 64 -2.52 -5.09 -25.91
C ALA A 64 -2.37 -3.60 -26.30
N GLY A 65 -1.61 -2.82 -25.51
CA GLY A 65 -1.41 -1.38 -25.69
C GLY A 65 -1.73 -0.59 -24.43
N LYS A 66 -1.50 0.73 -24.45
CA LYS A 66 -1.62 1.58 -23.26
C LYS A 66 -3.05 1.67 -22.71
N ASP A 67 -4.05 1.47 -23.55
CA ASP A 67 -5.47 1.60 -23.19
C ASP A 67 -6.10 0.29 -22.70
N CYS A 68 -5.33 -0.82 -22.60
CA CYS A 68 -5.86 -2.13 -22.23
C CYS A 68 -6.03 -2.34 -20.71
N GLY A 69 -5.74 -1.32 -19.89
CA GLY A 69 -5.90 -1.37 -18.43
C GLY A 69 -4.82 -2.19 -17.70
N MET A 70 -3.80 -2.68 -18.39
CA MET A 70 -2.61 -3.31 -17.79
C MET A 70 -1.41 -2.37 -17.81
N SER A 71 -0.54 -2.51 -16.79
CA SER A 71 0.77 -1.86 -16.79
C SER A 71 1.65 -2.39 -17.92
N MET A 72 2.68 -1.62 -18.27
CA MET A 72 3.65 -2.03 -19.29
C MET A 72 4.24 -3.39 -18.93
N PRO A 73 4.58 -4.27 -19.90
CA PRO A 73 5.00 -5.64 -19.63
C PRO A 73 6.10 -5.80 -18.56
N ILE A 74 7.09 -4.91 -18.55
CA ILE A 74 8.18 -4.91 -17.57
C ILE A 74 7.64 -4.54 -16.17
N ALA A 75 6.86 -3.46 -16.08
CA ALA A 75 6.24 -3.01 -14.83
C ALA A 75 5.28 -4.06 -14.29
N HIS A 76 4.48 -4.71 -15.14
CA HIS A 76 3.59 -5.80 -14.77
C HIS A 76 4.35 -6.95 -14.11
N VAL A 77 5.51 -7.35 -14.66
CA VAL A 77 6.36 -8.39 -14.07
C VAL A 77 6.90 -7.96 -12.70
N GLU A 78 7.35 -6.72 -12.56
CA GLU A 78 7.89 -6.18 -11.30
C GLU A 78 6.80 -6.06 -10.22
N GLU A 79 5.64 -5.48 -10.56
CA GLU A 79 4.47 -5.33 -9.68
C GLU A 79 3.92 -6.70 -9.25
N SER A 80 3.80 -7.65 -10.18
CA SER A 80 3.34 -9.01 -9.89
C SER A 80 4.31 -9.76 -8.97
N TRP A 81 5.62 -9.56 -9.14
CA TRP A 81 6.62 -10.18 -8.29
C TRP A 81 6.54 -9.70 -6.82
N GLN A 82 6.19 -8.43 -6.56
CA GLN A 82 6.11 -7.89 -5.20
C GLN A 82 5.16 -8.70 -4.29
N MET A 83 4.06 -9.20 -4.84
CA MET A 83 3.11 -10.04 -4.10
C MET A 83 3.71 -11.39 -3.72
N ALA A 84 4.41 -12.04 -4.66
CA ALA A 84 5.13 -13.29 -4.41
C ALA A 84 6.31 -13.08 -3.44
N GLU A 85 6.97 -11.92 -3.52
CA GLU A 85 8.13 -11.56 -2.71
C GLU A 85 7.80 -11.48 -1.22
N PHE A 86 6.61 -10.98 -0.87
CA PHE A 86 6.15 -10.95 0.52
C PHE A 86 6.19 -12.35 1.16
N TYR A 87 5.62 -13.36 0.49
CA TYR A 87 5.65 -14.74 0.99
C TYR A 87 7.04 -15.37 0.87
N ASN A 88 7.81 -14.99 -0.15
CA ASN A 88 9.15 -15.51 -0.37
C ASN A 88 10.10 -15.08 0.75
N ASN A 89 9.95 -13.84 1.22
CA ASN A 89 10.69 -13.31 2.36
C ASN A 89 10.38 -14.05 3.67
N LYS A 90 9.16 -14.59 3.83
CA LYS A 90 8.82 -15.41 5.00
C LYS A 90 9.61 -16.73 5.01
N ILE A 91 9.83 -17.34 3.85
CA ILE A 91 10.70 -18.52 3.71
C ILE A 91 12.12 -18.18 4.13
N LEU A 92 12.66 -17.06 3.63
CA LEU A 92 14.01 -16.62 3.99
C LEU A 92 14.14 -16.38 5.50
N VAL A 93 13.15 -15.75 6.14
CA VAL A 93 13.16 -15.50 7.59
C VAL A 93 13.04 -16.80 8.38
N GLU A 94 12.16 -17.70 7.96
CA GLU A 94 11.89 -18.96 8.67
C GLU A 94 13.07 -19.94 8.57
N TYR A 95 13.72 -20.02 7.41
CA TYR A 95 14.71 -21.06 7.12
C TYR A 95 16.16 -20.58 7.12
N ARG A 96 16.45 -19.27 7.27
CA ARG A 96 17.83 -18.71 7.25
C ARG A 96 18.87 -19.44 8.11
N ASN A 97 18.43 -20.03 9.22
CA ASN A 97 19.29 -20.74 10.17
C ASN A 97 18.84 -22.20 10.40
N LYS A 98 17.91 -22.71 9.58
CA LYS A 98 17.35 -24.06 9.74
C LYS A 98 17.82 -24.99 8.62
N ASP A 99 17.65 -24.56 7.38
CA ASP A 99 17.96 -25.37 6.20
C ASP A 99 18.27 -24.48 5.00
N ALA A 100 19.45 -24.70 4.40
CA ALA A 100 19.94 -23.93 3.27
C ALA A 100 19.13 -24.19 1.98
N HIS A 101 18.56 -25.38 1.79
CA HIS A 101 17.85 -25.73 0.54
C HIS A 101 16.62 -24.85 0.32
N HIS A 102 15.88 -24.54 1.38
CA HIS A 102 14.73 -23.63 1.33
C HIS A 102 15.13 -22.19 1.01
N VAL A 103 16.29 -21.75 1.54
CA VAL A 103 16.85 -20.42 1.27
C VAL A 103 17.32 -20.32 -0.18
N GLU A 104 17.99 -21.34 -0.69
CA GLU A 104 18.44 -21.43 -2.08
C GLU A 104 17.25 -21.44 -3.04
N TRP A 105 16.21 -22.22 -2.75
CA TRP A 105 14.97 -22.23 -3.52
C TRP A 105 14.33 -20.84 -3.60
N ALA A 106 14.20 -20.14 -2.47
CA ALA A 106 13.60 -18.82 -2.41
C ALA A 106 14.41 -17.77 -3.18
N LYS A 107 15.75 -17.88 -3.17
CA LYS A 107 16.65 -17.03 -3.97
C LYS A 107 16.53 -17.34 -5.45
N ALA A 108 16.55 -18.62 -5.84
CA ALA A 108 16.42 -19.04 -7.23
C ALA A 108 15.07 -18.61 -7.83
N LEU A 109 13.98 -18.73 -7.07
CA LEU A 109 12.67 -18.24 -7.50
C LEU A 109 12.69 -16.73 -7.74
N LYS A 110 13.32 -15.96 -6.84
CA LYS A 110 13.48 -14.51 -7.03
C LYS A 110 14.27 -14.17 -8.28
N GLU A 111 15.44 -14.79 -8.45
CA GLU A 111 16.31 -14.55 -9.60
C GLU A 111 15.64 -14.91 -10.93
N LEU A 112 14.77 -15.93 -10.95
CA LEU A 112 14.00 -16.32 -12.12
C LEU A 112 13.08 -15.20 -12.63
N TYR A 113 12.45 -14.43 -11.73
CA TYR A 113 11.54 -13.35 -12.11
C TYR A 113 12.26 -12.00 -12.22
N VAL A 114 13.09 -11.68 -11.22
CA VAL A 114 13.84 -10.43 -11.11
C VAL A 114 15.27 -10.76 -10.70
N PRO A 115 16.25 -10.75 -11.64
CA PRO A 115 16.18 -10.12 -12.96
C PRO A 115 15.62 -10.98 -14.13
N GLY A 116 15.54 -12.30 -14.04
CA GLY A 116 15.40 -13.20 -15.19
C GLY A 116 14.28 -12.86 -16.19
N LEU A 117 13.01 -13.01 -15.77
CA LEU A 117 11.85 -12.72 -16.63
C LEU A 117 11.78 -11.23 -17.00
N ARG A 118 12.03 -10.34 -16.04
CA ARG A 118 12.03 -8.89 -16.24
C ARG A 118 12.98 -8.46 -17.37
N ASP A 119 14.23 -8.93 -17.34
CA ASP A 119 15.24 -8.58 -18.35
C ASP A 119 14.98 -9.27 -19.69
N TYR A 120 14.40 -10.47 -19.69
CA TYR A 120 13.90 -11.12 -20.90
C TYR A 120 12.81 -10.28 -21.59
N VAL A 121 11.80 -9.84 -20.82
CA VAL A 121 10.71 -8.99 -21.33
C VAL A 121 11.25 -7.65 -21.79
N LYS A 122 12.17 -7.03 -21.04
CA LYS A 122 12.81 -5.78 -21.42
C LYS A 122 13.57 -5.88 -22.74
N SER A 123 14.31 -6.96 -22.94
CA SER A 123 15.15 -7.14 -24.13
C SER A 123 14.36 -7.54 -25.38
N HIS A 124 13.29 -8.33 -25.22
CA HIS A 124 12.58 -8.93 -26.35
C HIS A 124 11.17 -8.39 -26.60
N TYR A 125 10.51 -7.84 -25.58
CA TYR A 125 9.12 -7.39 -25.64
C TYR A 125 8.90 -6.06 -24.88
N PRO A 126 9.74 -5.02 -25.09
CA PRO A 126 9.66 -3.76 -24.32
C PRO A 126 8.31 -3.04 -24.50
N LEU A 127 7.63 -3.27 -25.62
CA LEU A 127 6.31 -2.71 -25.95
C LEU A 127 5.20 -3.77 -25.96
N GLY A 128 5.49 -4.97 -25.44
CA GLY A 128 4.57 -6.10 -25.39
C GLY A 128 4.74 -7.11 -26.52
N PRO A 129 3.81 -8.08 -26.61
CA PRO A 129 3.84 -9.15 -27.60
C PRO A 129 3.80 -8.62 -29.04
N LEU A 130 4.70 -9.13 -29.87
CA LEU A 130 4.78 -8.80 -31.30
C LEU A 130 3.95 -9.81 -32.10
N TRP A 131 2.71 -9.44 -32.41
CA TRP A 131 1.80 -10.23 -33.23
C TRP A 131 2.20 -10.20 -34.71
N SER A 132 1.89 -11.26 -35.45
CA SER A 132 2.21 -11.34 -36.88
C SER A 132 1.24 -10.53 -37.72
N ALA A 133 1.74 -9.68 -38.62
CA ALA A 133 0.91 -8.95 -39.57
C ALA A 133 0.25 -9.87 -40.63
N THR A 134 0.89 -11.00 -40.94
CA THR A 134 0.47 -12.01 -41.94
C THR A 134 0.03 -13.34 -41.31
N GLY A 135 -0.15 -13.36 -39.97
CA GLY A 135 -0.55 -14.55 -39.24
C GLY A 135 -1.99 -14.99 -39.52
N LYS A 136 -2.34 -16.23 -39.15
CA LYS A 136 -3.73 -16.69 -39.22
C LYS A 136 -4.60 -15.85 -38.28
N THR A 137 -5.77 -15.42 -38.73
CA THR A 137 -6.79 -14.81 -37.88
C THR A 137 -7.35 -15.89 -36.94
N THR A 138 -7.39 -15.61 -35.65
CA THR A 138 -8.24 -16.36 -34.72
C THR A 138 -9.67 -15.93 -34.97
N ALA A 139 -10.32 -16.58 -35.93
CA ALA A 139 -11.72 -16.31 -36.26
C ALA A 139 -12.62 -16.71 -35.08
N SER A 140 -13.30 -15.73 -34.49
CA SER A 140 -14.66 -15.96 -34.00
C SER A 140 -15.59 -16.07 -35.22
N ALA A 141 -16.60 -16.93 -35.12
CA ALA A 141 -17.53 -17.43 -36.13
C ALA A 141 -17.97 -16.46 -37.27
N PRO A 142 -18.40 -16.97 -38.45
CA PRO A 142 -18.61 -16.17 -39.66
C PRO A 142 -19.71 -15.10 -39.52
N PRO A 143 -19.62 -13.99 -40.28
CA PRO A 143 -20.49 -12.83 -40.10
C PRO A 143 -21.92 -13.15 -40.54
N LYS A 144 -22.89 -12.91 -39.66
CA LYS A 144 -24.30 -12.91 -40.04
C LYS A 144 -24.60 -11.67 -40.87
N VAL A 145 -25.10 -11.92 -42.07
CA VAL A 145 -25.59 -10.95 -43.06
C VAL A 145 -26.62 -10.02 -42.42
N SER A 146 -26.43 -8.72 -42.61
CA SER A 146 -27.34 -7.65 -42.24
C SER A 146 -28.64 -7.70 -43.08
N LYS A 147 -29.79 -7.67 -42.40
CA LYS A 147 -31.07 -7.23 -42.97
C LYS A 147 -31.66 -6.11 -42.10
N PRO A 148 -32.39 -5.14 -42.68
CA PRO A 148 -32.82 -3.93 -41.97
C PRO A 148 -34.21 -4.06 -41.34
N GLY A 149 -34.40 -3.40 -40.19
CA GLY A 149 -35.70 -2.87 -39.76
C GLY A 149 -36.36 -3.52 -38.55
N GLY A 150 -36.39 -2.80 -37.42
CA GLY A 150 -37.29 -3.04 -36.28
C GLY A 150 -36.70 -2.55 -34.95
N PRO A 151 -37.37 -1.65 -34.20
CA PRO A 151 -36.87 -1.18 -32.91
C PRO A 151 -36.97 -2.30 -31.85
N ALA A 152 -35.87 -2.51 -31.11
CA ALA A 152 -35.82 -3.46 -30.01
C ALA A 152 -36.58 -2.93 -28.76
N PRO A 153 -37.26 -3.79 -27.99
CA PRO A 153 -38.02 -3.40 -26.81
C PRO A 153 -37.09 -3.09 -25.62
N PRO A 154 -37.54 -2.29 -24.62
CA PRO A 154 -36.71 -1.91 -23.48
C PRO A 154 -36.45 -3.10 -22.54
N PRO A 155 -35.28 -3.14 -21.87
CA PRO A 155 -34.93 -4.20 -20.93
C PRO A 155 -35.75 -4.10 -19.63
N PRO A 156 -36.19 -5.24 -19.06
CA PRO A 156 -36.95 -5.26 -17.80
C PRO A 156 -36.06 -5.00 -16.57
N PRO A 157 -36.60 -4.38 -15.50
CA PRO A 157 -35.85 -4.04 -14.29
C PRO A 157 -35.56 -5.27 -13.42
N ALA A 158 -34.32 -5.36 -12.93
CA ALA A 158 -33.90 -6.38 -11.97
C ALA A 158 -34.51 -6.10 -10.58
N LYS A 159 -35.20 -7.10 -10.01
CA LYS A 159 -35.65 -7.09 -8.61
C LYS A 159 -34.61 -7.77 -7.69
N PRO A 160 -34.42 -7.27 -6.46
CA PRO A 160 -33.49 -7.81 -5.49
C PRO A 160 -34.08 -9.04 -4.78
N PHE A 161 -33.29 -10.10 -4.64
CA PHE A 161 -33.62 -11.24 -3.79
C PHE A 161 -33.11 -10.98 -2.37
N TYR A 162 -34.04 -10.99 -1.41
CA TYR A 162 -33.74 -11.22 -0.01
C TYR A 162 -34.60 -12.38 0.51
N SER A 163 -33.99 -13.05 1.48
CA SER A 163 -34.57 -13.86 2.55
C SER A 163 -34.72 -15.35 2.31
N GLU A 164 -33.93 -16.11 3.06
CA GLU A 164 -34.45 -17.32 3.69
C GLU A 164 -33.95 -17.41 5.13
N THR A 165 -34.91 -17.52 6.03
CA THR A 165 -34.82 -17.65 7.48
C THR A 165 -34.68 -19.12 7.87
N HIS A 166 -33.76 -19.45 8.78
CA HIS A 166 -33.91 -20.63 9.64
C HIS A 166 -33.31 -20.39 11.03
N GLN A 167 -34.11 -20.72 12.05
CA GLN A 167 -33.78 -20.75 13.48
C GLN A 167 -34.32 -22.10 14.05
N PRO A 168 -34.04 -22.48 15.32
CA PRO A 168 -32.99 -23.45 15.67
C PRO A 168 -33.52 -24.70 16.43
N SER A 169 -32.63 -25.68 16.71
CA SER A 169 -32.86 -26.68 17.76
C SER A 169 -31.58 -27.03 18.55
N SER A 170 -31.76 -27.14 19.86
CA SER A 170 -30.89 -27.48 21.02
C SER A 170 -29.92 -28.67 20.86
N SER A 171 -28.85 -28.92 21.64
CA SER A 171 -28.70 -28.88 23.13
C SER A 171 -27.24 -29.05 23.65
N ARG A 172 -26.78 -28.15 24.55
CA ARG A 172 -25.91 -28.32 25.76
C ARG A 172 -24.45 -28.89 25.68
N PRO A 173 -23.58 -28.68 26.71
CA PRO A 173 -22.45 -27.74 26.63
C PRO A 173 -21.06 -28.38 26.86
N LYS A 174 -19.99 -27.68 26.46
CA LYS A 174 -18.63 -27.92 26.99
C LYS A 174 -18.14 -26.67 27.70
N GLU A 175 -18.12 -26.78 29.03
CA GLU A 175 -17.47 -25.88 29.97
C GLU A 175 -15.95 -25.83 29.70
N GLY A 176 -15.35 -24.65 29.85
CA GLY A 176 -13.90 -24.50 29.73
C GLY A 176 -13.39 -23.06 29.85
N MET A 177 -14.23 -22.04 29.63
CA MET A 177 -13.81 -20.63 29.67
C MET A 177 -14.48 -19.78 30.75
N ALA A 178 -15.55 -20.28 31.40
CA ALA A 178 -16.27 -19.54 32.44
C ALA A 178 -15.61 -19.63 33.84
N ALA A 179 -14.72 -20.60 34.07
CA ALA A 179 -13.99 -20.74 35.34
C ALA A 179 -12.87 -19.69 35.50
N VAL A 180 -12.33 -19.15 34.39
CA VAL A 180 -11.23 -18.18 34.42
C VAL A 180 -11.72 -16.76 34.77
N PHE A 181 -12.99 -16.45 34.49
CA PHE A 181 -13.58 -15.14 34.80
C PHE A 181 -14.21 -15.05 36.20
N GLN A 182 -14.42 -16.17 36.90
CA GLN A 182 -14.84 -16.16 38.30
C GLN A 182 -13.68 -15.96 39.29
N GLU A 183 -12.46 -16.35 38.92
CA GLU A 183 -11.26 -16.17 39.77
C GLU A 183 -10.77 -14.70 39.77
N ILE A 184 -11.20 -13.90 38.80
CA ILE A 184 -10.83 -12.47 38.70
C ILE A 184 -11.78 -11.57 39.51
N ASN A 185 -12.99 -12.04 39.85
CA ASN A 185 -14.00 -11.22 40.52
C ASN A 185 -14.06 -11.41 42.05
N SER A 186 -13.15 -12.19 42.66
CA SER A 186 -13.12 -12.44 44.11
C SER A 186 -12.09 -11.62 44.90
N GLY A 187 -11.54 -10.53 44.33
CA GLY A 187 -10.93 -9.44 45.11
C GLY A 187 -9.78 -9.82 46.05
N GLN A 188 -8.92 -10.78 45.69
CA GLN A 188 -7.69 -11.06 46.44
C GLN A 188 -6.47 -10.33 45.85
N SER A 189 -5.64 -9.80 46.74
CA SER A 189 -4.55 -8.85 46.49
C SER A 189 -3.52 -9.29 45.44
N VAL A 190 -3.63 -8.76 44.22
CA VAL A 190 -2.70 -8.95 43.08
C VAL A 190 -1.35 -8.21 43.28
N THR A 191 -1.04 -7.71 44.47
CA THR A 191 0.20 -6.96 44.74
C THR A 191 1.27 -7.74 45.51
N SER A 192 1.00 -8.98 45.91
CA SER A 192 1.91 -9.80 46.74
C SER A 192 3.07 -10.46 45.97
N GLY A 193 3.05 -10.45 44.62
CA GLY A 193 4.03 -11.15 43.77
C GLY A 193 5.11 -10.28 43.12
N LEU A 194 5.08 -8.97 43.28
CA LEU A 194 6.07 -8.06 42.71
C LEU A 194 7.23 -7.85 43.69
N ARG A 195 8.45 -8.22 43.29
CA ARG A 195 9.66 -7.88 44.06
C ARG A 195 9.76 -6.36 44.19
N LYS A 196 9.83 -5.86 45.42
CA LYS A 196 10.10 -4.44 45.70
C LYS A 196 11.50 -4.08 45.18
N VAL A 197 11.55 -3.01 44.39
CA VAL A 197 12.80 -2.38 43.95
C VAL A 197 13.41 -1.66 45.14
N THR A 198 14.58 -2.11 45.59
CA THR A 198 15.36 -1.47 46.66
C THR A 198 16.18 -0.29 46.12
N ASP A 199 16.53 0.68 46.98
CA ASP A 199 17.07 2.00 46.59
C ASP A 199 18.43 1.97 45.88
N ASP A 200 19.11 0.83 45.91
CA ASP A 200 20.34 0.49 45.16
C ASP A 200 20.10 0.25 43.66
N MET A 201 18.84 -0.02 43.26
CA MET A 201 18.45 -0.20 41.86
C MET A 201 18.03 1.11 41.17
N LYS A 202 17.99 2.24 41.89
CA LYS A 202 17.75 3.57 41.32
C LYS A 202 19.07 4.14 40.77
N VAL A 203 19.03 4.61 39.52
CA VAL A 203 20.19 5.17 38.78
C VAL A 203 20.92 6.32 39.52
N LYS A 204 20.27 6.95 40.50
CA LYS A 204 20.81 8.06 41.30
C LYS A 204 21.86 7.65 42.36
N ASN A 205 22.00 6.36 42.70
CA ASN A 205 22.83 5.89 43.83
C ASN A 205 23.99 4.95 43.45
N ARG A 206 24.46 4.93 42.20
CA ARG A 206 25.70 4.23 41.83
C ARG A 206 26.92 5.13 42.08
N VAL A 207 27.68 4.84 43.15
CA VAL A 207 28.87 5.63 43.55
C VAL A 207 30.14 5.27 42.77
N ASP A 208 30.14 4.19 41.98
CA ASP A 208 31.33 3.79 41.20
C ASP A 208 31.22 4.13 39.72
N LYS A 209 31.34 5.42 39.39
CA LYS A 209 31.95 5.88 38.14
C LYS A 209 32.69 7.20 38.39
N THR A 210 33.96 7.07 38.71
CA THR A 210 34.92 8.18 38.71
C THR A 210 34.90 8.89 37.35
N GLY A 211 34.47 10.14 37.35
CA GLY A 211 34.52 11.02 36.19
C GLY A 211 35.95 11.45 35.92
N PHE A 212 36.47 11.12 34.73
CA PHE A 212 37.60 11.81 34.15
C PHE A 212 37.06 12.76 33.09
N VAL A 213 37.00 14.05 33.43
CA VAL A 213 36.68 15.14 32.51
C VAL A 213 38.00 15.66 31.97
N SER A 214 38.31 15.38 30.70
CA SER A 214 39.35 16.13 29.99
C SER A 214 38.67 17.31 29.29
N ALA A 215 38.96 18.52 29.76
CA ALA A 215 38.61 19.75 29.08
C ALA A 215 39.45 19.86 27.81
N GLY A 216 38.80 19.78 26.65
CA GLY A 216 39.38 20.07 25.34
C GLY A 216 38.42 21.00 24.59
N GLU A 217 38.96 22.11 24.11
CA GLU A 217 38.27 23.26 23.56
C GLU A 217 37.31 22.95 22.40
N LYS A 218 36.28 23.79 22.30
CA LYS A 218 35.33 23.87 21.19
C LYS A 218 36.08 24.21 19.90
N GLU A 219 35.96 23.33 18.91
CA GLU A 219 35.84 23.74 17.51
C GLU A 219 34.80 22.86 16.80
N GLY A 220 33.93 23.51 16.03
CA GLY A 220 32.67 22.94 15.55
C GLY A 220 32.87 21.74 14.63
N ARG A 221 32.36 20.59 15.05
CA ARG A 221 32.10 19.45 14.15
C ARG A 221 30.62 19.40 13.85
N THR A 222 30.28 19.77 12.62
CA THR A 222 29.03 19.39 11.95
C THR A 222 28.87 17.88 12.01
N SER A 223 28.01 17.41 12.91
CA SER A 223 27.64 16.00 12.99
C SER A 223 26.63 15.70 11.87
N SER A 224 27.15 15.36 10.70
CA SER A 224 26.34 14.73 9.65
C SER A 224 25.79 13.40 10.19
N PRO A 225 24.46 13.19 10.22
CA PRO A 225 23.88 11.97 10.75
C PRO A 225 24.26 10.79 9.87
N SER A 226 24.66 9.69 10.51
CA SER A 226 25.02 8.43 9.86
C SER A 226 23.86 7.93 8.98
N PHE A 227 24.11 7.85 7.68
CA PHE A 227 23.16 7.37 6.69
C PHE A 227 22.94 5.86 6.85
N SER A 228 21.70 5.47 7.17
CA SER A 228 21.17 4.18 6.76
C SER A 228 21.26 4.09 5.23
N LYS A 229 21.53 2.90 4.67
CA LYS A 229 21.61 2.66 3.22
C LYS A 229 20.26 2.97 2.55
N THR A 230 20.03 4.23 2.23
CA THR A 230 18.90 4.73 1.46
C THR A 230 19.32 4.74 -0.02
N GLY A 231 18.41 4.41 -0.94
CA GLY A 231 18.70 4.42 -2.38
C GLY A 231 19.12 5.80 -2.90
N PRO A 232 19.58 5.92 -4.16
CA PRO A 232 19.96 7.22 -4.70
C PRO A 232 18.76 8.19 -4.68
N PRO A 233 18.99 9.50 -4.45
CA PRO A 233 17.94 10.50 -4.52
C PRO A 233 17.37 10.57 -5.94
N LYS A 234 16.05 10.62 -6.06
CA LYS A 234 15.36 10.79 -7.35
C LYS A 234 14.35 11.91 -7.27
N LEU A 235 14.25 12.65 -8.36
CA LEU A 235 13.18 13.61 -8.63
C LEU A 235 13.05 13.62 -10.15
N GLU A 236 12.12 12.81 -10.66
CA GLU A 236 11.92 12.66 -12.10
C GLU A 236 10.49 12.24 -12.42
N LEU A 237 10.02 12.62 -13.61
CA LEU A 237 8.76 12.16 -14.16
C LEU A 237 8.97 10.83 -14.87
N GLN A 238 8.50 9.74 -14.26
CA GLN A 238 8.55 8.42 -14.86
C GLN A 238 7.38 8.20 -15.81
N MET A 239 7.71 7.73 -17.01
CA MET A 239 6.76 7.31 -18.05
C MET A 239 5.74 8.40 -18.43
N GLY A 240 6.06 9.68 -18.18
CA GLY A 240 5.19 10.82 -18.45
C GLY A 240 3.94 10.91 -17.57
N ARG A 241 3.85 10.13 -16.48
CA ARG A 241 2.62 10.03 -15.68
C ARG A 241 2.83 10.03 -14.16
N LYS A 242 3.98 9.59 -13.67
CA LYS A 242 4.24 9.51 -12.22
C LYS A 242 5.51 10.26 -11.86
N TRP A 243 5.38 11.35 -11.12
CA TRP A 243 6.50 12.01 -10.46
C TRP A 243 6.98 11.14 -9.30
N VAL A 244 8.27 10.79 -9.32
CA VAL A 244 8.91 9.98 -8.28
C VAL A 244 9.91 10.86 -7.55
N VAL A 245 9.62 11.14 -6.28
CA VAL A 245 10.47 11.90 -5.37
C VAL A 245 10.95 10.96 -4.28
N GLU A 246 12.14 10.40 -4.46
CA GLU A 246 12.67 9.36 -3.56
C GLU A 246 13.92 9.82 -2.84
N ASN A 247 14.09 9.38 -1.59
CA ASN A 247 15.37 9.40 -0.88
C ASN A 247 16.00 10.80 -0.74
N GLN A 248 15.18 11.85 -0.76
CA GLN A 248 15.64 13.23 -0.58
C GLN A 248 15.92 13.49 0.89
N ILE A 249 17.14 13.95 1.22
CA ILE A 249 17.57 14.18 2.60
C ILE A 249 18.10 15.61 2.74
N GLY A 250 17.50 16.39 3.64
CA GLY A 250 17.93 17.78 3.92
C GLY A 250 17.62 18.77 2.79
N LYS A 251 16.75 18.44 1.83
CA LYS A 251 16.46 19.28 0.66
C LYS A 251 15.20 20.09 0.89
N LYS A 252 15.34 21.41 1.08
CA LYS A 252 14.22 22.31 1.44
C LYS A 252 13.63 23.09 0.26
N ASN A 253 14.13 22.86 -0.95
CA ASN A 253 13.81 23.61 -2.16
C ASN A 253 13.45 22.70 -3.34
N LEU A 254 12.84 21.54 -3.09
CA LEU A 254 12.37 20.65 -4.16
C LEU A 254 11.10 21.25 -4.77
N VAL A 255 11.05 21.31 -6.10
CA VAL A 255 9.92 21.88 -6.84
C VAL A 255 9.54 20.96 -8.00
N ILE A 256 8.24 20.77 -8.19
CA ILE A 256 7.63 20.22 -9.40
C ILE A 256 6.72 21.32 -9.95
N ASP A 257 7.11 21.94 -11.06
CA ASP A 257 6.42 23.05 -11.72
C ASP A 257 5.67 22.59 -12.99
N ASP A 258 6.18 21.59 -13.70
CA ASP A 258 5.49 20.95 -14.83
C ASP A 258 4.46 19.90 -14.37
N CYS A 259 3.31 20.38 -13.88
CA CYS A 259 2.21 19.54 -13.40
C CYS A 259 1.11 19.35 -14.47
N ASP A 260 0.64 18.12 -14.63
CA ASP A 260 -0.58 17.80 -15.39
C ASP A 260 -1.60 17.07 -14.50
N ALA A 261 -2.89 17.39 -14.66
CA ALA A 261 -3.97 16.85 -13.83
C ALA A 261 -4.16 15.32 -13.95
N LYS A 262 -3.53 14.67 -14.93
CA LYS A 262 -3.51 13.21 -15.11
C LYS A 262 -2.29 12.55 -14.46
N GLN A 263 -1.33 13.34 -13.98
CA GLN A 263 -0.11 12.87 -13.33
C GLN A 263 -0.33 12.59 -11.85
N SER A 264 0.56 11.81 -11.26
CA SER A 264 0.53 11.40 -9.85
C SER A 264 1.88 11.68 -9.21
N VAL A 265 1.92 12.13 -7.96
CA VAL A 265 3.17 12.41 -7.25
C VAL A 265 3.36 11.38 -6.14
N TYR A 266 4.50 10.68 -6.17
CA TYR A 266 4.86 9.68 -5.17
C TYR A 266 6.15 10.10 -4.47
N VAL A 267 6.03 10.44 -3.19
CA VAL A 267 7.12 10.87 -2.32
C VAL A 267 7.47 9.72 -1.39
N PHE A 268 8.71 9.23 -1.44
CA PHE A 268 9.09 8.03 -0.71
C PHE A 268 10.45 8.14 -0.02
N GLY A 269 10.50 7.78 1.26
CA GLY A 269 11.75 7.69 2.01
C GLY A 269 12.48 9.04 2.16
N CYS A 270 11.79 10.16 2.00
CA CYS A 270 12.35 11.49 2.16
C CYS A 270 12.47 11.85 3.64
N LYS A 271 13.56 12.54 3.99
CA LYS A 271 13.84 12.97 5.36
C LYS A 271 14.24 14.43 5.42
N ASP A 272 13.71 15.16 6.39
CA ASP A 272 14.09 16.56 6.65
C ASP A 272 14.08 17.41 5.37
N SER A 273 13.03 17.30 4.56
CA SER A 273 12.95 17.87 3.22
C SER A 273 11.62 18.59 3.00
N VAL A 274 11.55 19.46 1.99
CA VAL A 274 10.34 20.20 1.61
C VAL A 274 10.17 20.10 0.10
N LEU A 275 8.96 19.72 -0.32
CA LEU A 275 8.54 19.62 -1.71
C LEU A 275 7.40 20.58 -2.00
N GLN A 276 7.52 21.35 -3.07
CA GLN A 276 6.46 22.20 -3.61
C GLN A 276 5.96 21.63 -4.94
N ILE A 277 4.65 21.41 -5.05
CA ILE A 277 3.97 20.92 -6.27
C ILE A 277 3.11 22.08 -6.78
N GLN A 278 3.64 22.80 -7.77
CA GLN A 278 3.08 24.06 -8.26
C GLN A 278 2.10 23.80 -9.40
N GLY A 279 0.96 23.18 -9.07
CA GLY A 279 -0.09 22.94 -10.04
C GLY A 279 -1.08 21.87 -9.60
N LYS A 280 -1.88 21.42 -10.57
CA LYS A 280 -2.91 20.41 -10.36
C LYS A 280 -2.42 19.04 -10.78
N VAL A 281 -2.51 18.08 -9.87
CA VAL A 281 -2.19 16.67 -10.11
C VAL A 281 -3.36 15.77 -9.74
N ASN A 282 -3.37 14.53 -10.21
CA ASN A 282 -4.44 13.59 -9.90
C ASN A 282 -4.41 13.14 -8.43
N ASN A 283 -3.24 12.69 -7.96
CA ASN A 283 -3.03 12.26 -6.58
C ASN A 283 -1.62 12.63 -6.09
N ILE A 284 -1.49 12.66 -4.78
CA ILE A 284 -0.22 12.80 -4.08
C ILE A 284 -0.17 11.71 -3.01
N THR A 285 0.89 10.91 -2.97
CA THR A 285 1.14 9.92 -1.91
C THR A 285 2.48 10.22 -1.26
N VAL A 286 2.50 10.34 0.06
CA VAL A 286 3.69 10.55 0.89
C VAL A 286 3.88 9.30 1.73
N ASP A 287 4.88 8.48 1.41
CA ASP A 287 5.13 7.18 2.05
C ASP A 287 6.50 7.12 2.72
N LYS A 288 6.57 6.58 3.94
CA LYS A 288 7.83 6.36 4.70
C LYS A 288 8.71 7.60 4.83
N CYS A 289 8.11 8.78 4.89
CA CYS A 289 8.83 10.04 5.04
C CYS A 289 8.91 10.48 6.52
N THR A 290 9.98 11.20 6.88
CA THR A 290 10.20 11.70 8.24
C THR A 290 10.60 13.17 8.23
N LYS A 291 9.92 14.06 8.96
CA LYS A 291 10.18 15.52 8.90
C LYS A 291 10.06 16.05 7.46
N MET A 292 8.96 15.72 6.79
CA MET A 292 8.71 16.10 5.40
C MET A 292 7.65 17.20 5.34
N GLY A 293 7.93 18.28 4.62
CA GLY A 293 6.94 19.29 4.25
C GLY A 293 6.49 19.10 2.81
N VAL A 294 5.18 19.05 2.56
CA VAL A 294 4.61 19.00 1.20
C VAL A 294 3.63 20.14 1.04
N VAL A 295 3.91 21.04 0.09
CA VAL A 295 3.00 22.12 -0.30
C VAL A 295 2.50 21.81 -1.70
N PHE A 296 1.18 21.81 -1.90
CA PHE A 296 0.60 21.56 -3.22
C PHE A 296 -0.58 22.50 -3.50
N THR A 297 -0.81 22.78 -4.78
CA THR A 297 -1.94 23.61 -5.21
C THR A 297 -3.24 22.82 -5.21
N ASP A 298 -3.40 21.86 -6.12
CA ASP A 298 -4.64 21.09 -6.26
C ASP A 298 -4.40 19.60 -6.41
N VAL A 299 -5.29 18.79 -5.83
CA VAL A 299 -5.44 17.37 -6.17
C VAL A 299 -6.83 17.08 -6.71
N VAL A 300 -6.92 16.30 -7.79
CA VAL A 300 -8.20 15.89 -8.37
C VAL A 300 -8.87 14.82 -7.51
N ALA A 301 -8.11 13.85 -7.01
CA ALA A 301 -8.62 12.69 -6.30
C ALA A 301 -8.31 12.73 -4.81
N ALA A 302 -7.02 12.62 -4.43
CA ALA A 302 -6.65 12.49 -3.02
C ALA A 302 -5.21 12.89 -2.73
N CYS A 303 -4.98 13.30 -1.47
CA CYS A 303 -3.66 13.36 -0.85
C CYS A 303 -3.57 12.29 0.25
N GLU A 304 -2.58 11.41 0.15
CA GLU A 304 -2.40 10.27 1.05
C GLU A 304 -1.08 10.39 1.80
N VAL A 305 -1.11 10.27 3.12
CA VAL A 305 0.07 10.25 3.99
C VAL A 305 0.12 8.89 4.68
N VAL A 306 1.16 8.11 4.42
CA VAL A 306 1.24 6.70 4.83
C VAL A 306 2.61 6.39 5.44
N ASN A 307 2.64 5.66 6.56
CA ASN A 307 3.90 5.21 7.20
C ASN A 307 4.86 6.36 7.56
N CYS A 308 4.34 7.54 7.88
CA CYS A 308 5.13 8.76 8.03
C CYS A 308 5.37 9.15 9.49
N SER A 309 6.31 10.07 9.73
CA SER A 309 6.46 10.69 11.06
C SER A 309 6.87 12.16 10.99
N GLY A 310 6.14 13.01 11.71
CA GLY A 310 6.36 14.46 11.74
C GLY A 310 6.26 15.09 10.35
N VAL A 311 5.11 14.92 9.68
CA VAL A 311 4.90 15.43 8.31
C VAL A 311 3.96 16.64 8.34
N GLU A 312 4.27 17.64 7.54
CA GLU A 312 3.45 18.83 7.35
C GLU A 312 2.95 18.84 5.91
N VAL A 313 1.64 18.92 5.71
CA VAL A 313 1.01 18.96 4.39
C VAL A 313 0.18 20.22 4.29
N GLN A 314 0.43 21.04 3.28
CA GLN A 314 -0.29 22.27 3.01
C GLN A 314 -0.95 22.23 1.65
N CYS A 315 -2.28 22.34 1.65
CA CYS A 315 -3.10 22.54 0.46
C CYS A 315 -3.31 24.05 0.25
N GLN A 316 -3.01 24.54 -0.95
CA GLN A 316 -3.23 25.96 -1.32
C GLN A 316 -4.52 26.17 -2.12
N GLY A 317 -5.03 25.12 -2.77
CA GLY A 317 -6.26 25.11 -3.57
C GLY A 317 -7.20 23.98 -3.11
N SER A 318 -7.66 23.14 -4.03
CA SER A 318 -8.65 22.10 -3.73
C SER A 318 -8.06 20.73 -3.41
N ALA A 319 -8.64 20.05 -2.42
CA ALA A 319 -8.33 18.66 -2.08
C ALA A 319 -9.59 17.95 -1.54
N PRO A 320 -10.30 17.13 -2.35
CA PRO A 320 -11.57 16.55 -1.91
C PRO A 320 -11.40 15.44 -0.86
N THR A 321 -10.28 14.71 -0.90
CA THR A 321 -9.99 13.63 0.05
C THR A 321 -8.57 13.75 0.56
N ILE A 322 -8.42 13.63 1.89
CA ILE A 322 -7.12 13.52 2.54
C ILE A 322 -7.15 12.28 3.45
N SER A 323 -6.16 11.40 3.33
CA SER A 323 -6.08 10.19 4.15
C SER A 323 -4.75 10.09 4.87
N VAL A 324 -4.77 9.77 6.16
CA VAL A 324 -3.57 9.62 6.98
C VAL A 324 -3.55 8.25 7.65
N ASP A 325 -2.71 7.35 7.13
CA ASP A 325 -2.59 5.97 7.60
C ASP A 325 -1.21 5.69 8.21
N ASN A 326 -1.19 4.96 9.33
CA ASN A 326 0.02 4.50 10.02
C ASN A 326 1.07 5.61 10.21
N THR A 327 0.64 6.82 10.59
CA THR A 327 1.49 8.02 10.64
C THR A 327 1.46 8.65 12.03
N ALA A 328 2.63 9.04 12.54
CA ALA A 328 2.78 9.65 13.86
C ALA A 328 3.25 11.11 13.74
N GLY A 329 2.37 12.05 14.07
CA GLY A 329 2.62 13.49 13.91
C GLY A 329 2.36 13.92 12.48
N CYS A 330 1.19 14.51 12.23
CA CYS A 330 0.84 15.10 10.94
C CYS A 330 0.06 16.40 11.12
N GLN A 331 0.55 17.47 10.52
CA GLN A 331 -0.15 18.76 10.46
C GLN A 331 -0.70 18.96 9.05
N LEU A 332 -2.02 19.12 8.95
CA LEU A 332 -2.75 19.32 7.70
C LEU A 332 -3.23 20.77 7.62
N TYR A 333 -2.60 21.59 6.78
CA TYR A 333 -3.01 22.97 6.54
C TYR A 333 -3.98 23.00 5.35
N LEU A 334 -5.24 23.35 5.60
CA LEU A 334 -6.29 23.41 4.59
C LEU A 334 -6.34 24.79 3.92
N SER A 335 -6.80 24.87 2.68
CA SER A 335 -7.16 26.15 2.07
C SER A 335 -8.64 26.47 2.33
N LYS A 336 -9.08 27.67 1.96
CA LYS A 336 -10.52 28.02 1.91
C LYS A 336 -11.31 27.12 0.94
N ASP A 337 -10.65 26.60 -0.10
CA ASP A 337 -11.24 25.75 -1.14
C ASP A 337 -11.18 24.25 -0.77
N SER A 338 -10.53 23.88 0.33
CA SER A 338 -10.42 22.50 0.81
C SER A 338 -11.07 22.29 2.18
N LEU A 339 -11.94 23.20 2.64
CA LEU A 339 -12.63 23.07 3.93
C LEU A 339 -13.59 21.87 3.96
N GLU A 340 -14.19 21.54 2.83
CA GLU A 340 -15.09 20.40 2.66
C GLU A 340 -14.34 19.08 2.39
N ALA A 341 -13.02 19.05 2.61
CA ALA A 341 -12.22 17.84 2.41
C ALA A 341 -12.68 16.73 3.35
N SER A 342 -12.90 15.53 2.80
CA SER A 342 -13.09 14.33 3.59
C SER A 342 -11.74 13.87 4.15
N VAL A 343 -11.51 14.09 5.43
CA VAL A 343 -10.29 13.64 6.13
C VAL A 343 -10.54 12.28 6.79
N THR A 344 -9.72 11.29 6.45
CA THR A 344 -9.78 9.94 7.05
C THR A 344 -8.46 9.61 7.75
N THR A 345 -8.55 8.95 8.90
CA THR A 345 -7.37 8.54 9.67
C THR A 345 -7.46 7.06 10.05
N ALA A 346 -6.33 6.36 9.99
CA ALA A 346 -6.21 4.96 10.40
C ALA A 346 -4.85 4.73 11.05
N LYS A 347 -4.81 4.09 12.23
CA LYS A 347 -3.55 3.76 12.94
C LYS A 347 -2.57 4.95 13.07
N SER A 348 -3.10 6.15 13.19
CA SER A 348 -2.34 7.39 13.18
C SER A 348 -2.54 8.13 14.50
N SER A 349 -1.54 8.92 14.90
CA SER A 349 -1.55 9.70 16.14
C SER A 349 -1.04 11.11 15.92
N GLU A 350 -1.40 12.04 16.80
CA GLU A 350 -0.95 13.45 16.75
C GLU A 350 -1.30 14.12 15.40
N ILE A 351 -2.55 13.95 14.97
CA ILE A 351 -3.06 14.52 13.72
C ILE A 351 -3.80 15.82 14.04
N ASN A 352 -3.28 16.93 13.51
CA ASN A 352 -3.86 18.26 13.69
C ASN A 352 -4.24 18.82 12.32
N VAL A 353 -5.45 19.36 12.21
CA VAL A 353 -5.97 20.06 11.04
C VAL A 353 -5.96 21.56 11.35
N LEU A 354 -5.28 22.33 10.52
CA LEU A 354 -5.20 23.77 10.62
C LEU A 354 -6.13 24.39 9.59
N VAL A 355 -7.08 25.18 10.07
CA VAL A 355 -8.10 25.86 9.28
C VAL A 355 -7.76 27.36 9.20
N PRO A 356 -7.76 27.97 8.01
CA PRO A 356 -7.40 29.37 7.87
C PRO A 356 -8.51 30.24 8.46
N GLY A 357 -8.13 31.28 9.21
CA GLY A 357 -9.08 32.27 9.69
C GLY A 357 -9.73 33.08 8.56
N SER A 358 -10.76 33.87 8.89
CA SER A 358 -11.57 34.59 7.90
C SER A 358 -10.81 35.70 7.17
N GLY A 359 -9.81 36.33 7.80
CA GLY A 359 -9.02 37.42 7.24
C GLY A 359 -7.64 37.01 6.71
N PRO A 360 -6.95 37.89 5.95
CA PRO A 360 -5.64 37.62 5.36
C PRO A 360 -4.50 37.49 6.39
N ASP A 361 -4.64 38.12 7.55
CA ASP A 361 -3.68 38.06 8.68
C ASP A 361 -4.24 37.27 9.88
N SER A 362 -5.28 36.46 9.65
CA SER A 362 -5.87 35.67 10.74
C SER A 362 -5.03 34.43 11.01
N ASP A 363 -4.80 34.17 12.29
CA ASP A 363 -4.13 32.94 12.72
C ASP A 363 -4.91 31.69 12.30
N TRP A 364 -4.17 30.59 12.13
CA TRP A 364 -4.75 29.29 11.86
C TRP A 364 -5.41 28.73 13.12
N ALA A 365 -6.65 28.27 12.98
CA ALA A 365 -7.32 27.51 14.04
C ALA A 365 -6.83 26.05 13.97
N GLU A 366 -6.21 25.57 15.04
CA GLU A 366 -5.72 24.20 15.15
C GLU A 366 -6.78 23.27 15.75
N HIS A 367 -7.08 22.19 15.04
CA HIS A 367 -8.07 21.18 15.44
C HIS A 367 -7.41 19.81 15.53
N SER A 368 -7.25 19.29 16.73
CA SER A 368 -6.75 17.92 16.94
C SER A 368 -7.83 16.88 16.62
N LEU A 369 -7.51 15.92 15.75
CA LEU A 369 -8.43 14.84 15.41
C LEU A 369 -8.43 13.74 16.49
N PRO A 370 -9.60 13.15 16.81
CA PRO A 370 -9.67 12.04 17.75
C PRO A 370 -8.88 10.82 17.29
N GLN A 371 -8.06 10.28 18.19
CA GLN A 371 -7.27 9.07 17.95
C GLN A 371 -7.71 7.88 18.82
N GLN A 372 -8.57 8.12 19.81
CA GLN A 372 -9.13 7.09 20.68
C GLN A 372 -10.65 7.06 20.55
N TYR A 373 -11.22 5.85 20.52
CA TYR A 373 -12.64 5.62 20.34
C TYR A 373 -13.18 4.72 21.44
N VAL A 374 -14.40 4.99 21.90
CA VAL A 374 -15.15 4.11 22.80
C VAL A 374 -16.11 3.28 21.97
N HIS A 375 -16.12 1.98 22.20
CA HIS A 375 -17.06 1.04 21.59
C HIS A 375 -17.97 0.50 22.69
N ALA A 376 -19.25 0.89 22.67
CA ALA A 376 -20.24 0.45 23.65
C ALA A 376 -21.29 -0.45 22.98
N TYR A 377 -21.61 -1.58 23.59
CA TYR A 377 -22.69 -2.44 23.13
C TYR A 377 -24.03 -1.92 23.65
N LYS A 378 -24.91 -1.45 22.75
CA LYS A 378 -26.22 -0.87 23.06
C LYS A 378 -27.24 -1.35 22.03
N ASP A 379 -28.46 -1.66 22.47
CA ASP A 379 -29.58 -2.03 21.59
C ASP A 379 -29.21 -3.08 20.52
N GLY A 380 -28.48 -4.12 20.94
CA GLY A 380 -28.11 -5.24 20.08
C GLY A 380 -26.94 -4.99 19.12
N HIS A 381 -26.33 -3.80 19.10
CA HIS A 381 -25.21 -3.47 18.21
C HIS A 381 -24.12 -2.66 18.92
N PHE A 382 -22.94 -2.55 18.31
CA PHE A 382 -21.87 -1.69 18.82
C PHE A 382 -22.02 -0.27 18.27
N VAL A 383 -22.00 0.71 19.18
CA VAL A 383 -21.94 2.14 18.87
C VAL A 383 -20.52 2.63 19.16
N THR A 384 -19.91 3.28 18.16
CA THR A 384 -18.55 3.84 18.26
C THR A 384 -18.63 5.35 18.37
N THR A 385 -17.97 5.94 19.37
CA THR A 385 -17.87 7.39 19.54
C THR A 385 -16.41 7.81 19.78
N PRO A 386 -15.94 8.93 19.20
CA PRO A 386 -14.63 9.44 19.51
C PRO A 386 -14.55 9.87 20.98
N VAL A 387 -13.41 9.63 21.62
CA VAL A 387 -13.14 10.13 22.97
C VAL A 387 -12.79 11.61 22.87
N SER A 388 -13.59 12.46 23.53
CA SER A 388 -13.21 13.85 23.79
C SER A 388 -12.38 13.92 25.07
N HIS A 389 -11.12 14.33 24.97
CA HIS A 389 -10.40 14.84 26.14
C HIS A 389 -10.58 16.35 26.17
N SER A 390 -11.04 16.89 27.30
CA SER A 390 -11.15 18.33 27.53
C SER A 390 -9.75 18.95 27.48
N GLY A 391 -9.32 19.33 26.29
CA GLY A 391 -8.00 19.86 25.99
C GLY A 391 -7.90 20.46 24.58
N GLY A 392 -9.03 20.95 24.05
CA GLY A 392 -9.17 21.61 22.76
C GLY A 392 -10.53 22.28 22.67
#